data_AF-A0A2R7L0A8-F1
#
_entry.id   AF-A0A2R7L0A8-F1
#
_cell.length_a   1.000
_cell.length_b   1.000
_cell.length_c   1.000
_cell.angle_alpha   90.00
_cell.angle_beta   90.00
_cell.angle_gamma   90.00
#
_symmetry.space_group_name_H-M   'P 1'
#
loop_
_entity.id
_entity.type
_entity.pdbx_description
1 polymer ?
#
loop_
_entity_poly.entity_id
_entity_poly.type
_entity_poly.pdbx_seq_one_letter_code
_entity_poly.pdbx_strand_id
1 'polypeptide(L)'
;MSIKGTISSIIGLVAIVVCIFLGPGDLRSTIFKIAIGLLLGGLIDFIVYLWENRRRWNLIKAKILKAGKPVRVTVAYLFRIELNGKYVLIKRHKKDRIGYQPVGGAIKYFKEENREIFDKLGVEPCDYVPRDQDTDQDLRIRIKKRKNLPDFIKWFESRKNREIDPWREFYEELIKPGLLPANEFTHIKYVYIGKHTEGILPSPAFPMDEFRYAEIYELRLETDGQRRAIANLINCEDIVFVSPDEIRKGSTNSGQIILPHTFKILPK
;
A
#
# COMPACT_ATOMS: atom_id res chain seq x y z
N MET A 1 19.97 -7.34 8.65
CA MET A 1 21.42 -7.17 8.61
C MET A 1 21.92 -7.83 7.33
N SER A 2 22.88 -7.23 6.62
CA SER A 2 23.48 -7.87 5.45
C SER A 2 24.23 -9.14 5.89
N ILE A 3 24.40 -10.11 4.98
CA ILE A 3 25.21 -11.32 5.27
C ILE A 3 26.64 -10.93 5.71
N LYS A 4 27.19 -9.88 5.09
CA LYS A 4 28.52 -9.33 5.42
C LYS A 4 28.55 -8.73 6.84
N GLY A 5 27.54 -7.97 7.22
CA GLY A 5 27.40 -7.40 8.56
C GLY A 5 27.29 -8.48 9.65
N THR A 6 26.52 -9.53 9.39
CA THR A 6 26.43 -10.69 10.30
C THR A 6 27.76 -11.41 10.48
N ILE A 7 28.48 -11.67 9.39
CA ILE A 7 29.80 -12.31 9.43
C ILE A 7 30.81 -11.43 10.18
N SER A 8 30.84 -10.12 9.91
CA SER A 8 31.71 -9.15 10.59
C SER A 8 31.46 -9.14 12.11
N SER A 9 30.19 -9.11 12.54
CA SER A 9 29.84 -9.15 13.96
C SER A 9 30.27 -10.45 14.65
N ILE A 10 30.11 -11.60 13.98
CA ILE A 10 30.53 -12.91 14.52
C ILE A 10 32.05 -12.96 14.68
N ILE A 11 32.82 -12.53 13.66
CA ILE A 11 34.28 -12.51 13.71
C ILE A 11 34.77 -11.56 14.82
N GLY A 12 34.13 -10.39 14.97
CA GLY A 12 34.43 -9.46 16.06
C GLY A 12 34.19 -10.06 17.44
N LEU A 13 33.08 -10.75 17.66
CA LEU A 13 32.77 -11.45 18.90
C LEU A 13 33.79 -12.55 19.23
N VAL A 14 34.15 -13.36 18.23
CA VAL A 14 35.16 -14.42 18.39
C VAL A 14 36.53 -13.82 18.72
N ALA A 15 36.91 -12.71 18.07
CA ALA A 15 38.17 -12.01 18.37
C ALA A 15 38.21 -11.43 19.80
N ILE A 16 37.07 -10.95 20.34
CA ILE A 16 36.97 -10.56 21.76
C ILE A 16 37.20 -11.76 22.68
N VAL A 17 36.58 -12.91 22.38
CA VAL A 17 36.76 -14.13 23.17
C VAL A 17 38.23 -14.59 23.14
N VAL A 18 38.89 -14.55 21.98
CA VAL A 18 40.33 -14.86 21.85
C VAL A 18 41.17 -13.90 22.71
N CYS A 19 40.84 -12.61 22.77
CA CYS A 19 41.54 -11.64 23.62
C CYS A 19 41.42 -11.92 25.13
N ILE A 20 40.47 -12.73 25.59
CA ILE A 20 40.35 -13.16 27.00
C ILE A 20 41.43 -14.19 27.35
N PHE A 21 41.83 -15.03 26.40
CA PHE A 21 42.83 -16.09 26.58
C PHE A 21 44.27 -15.64 26.27
N LEU A 22 44.45 -14.43 25.72
CA LEU A 22 45.76 -13.86 25.44
C LEU A 22 46.32 -13.11 26.65
N GLY A 23 47.62 -13.30 26.92
CA GLY A 23 48.36 -12.50 27.90
C GLY A 23 48.43 -11.01 27.50
N PRO A 24 48.69 -10.11 28.47
CA PRO A 24 48.87 -8.69 28.17
C PRO A 24 50.07 -8.47 27.24
N GLY A 25 49.85 -7.75 26.14
CA GLY A 25 50.88 -7.45 25.13
C GLY A 25 50.30 -6.82 23.86
N ASP A 26 51.18 -6.39 22.95
CA ASP A 26 50.81 -5.65 21.73
C ASP A 26 49.87 -6.44 20.81
N LEU A 27 50.04 -7.76 20.74
CA LEU A 27 49.17 -8.65 19.97
C LEU A 27 47.73 -8.61 20.47
N ARG A 28 47.52 -8.68 21.80
CA ARG A 28 46.19 -8.58 22.41
C ARG A 28 45.55 -7.21 22.13
N SER A 29 46.32 -6.14 22.21
CA SER A 29 45.82 -4.78 21.95
C SER A 29 45.39 -4.60 20.48
N THR A 30 46.13 -5.20 19.55
CA THR A 30 45.86 -5.12 18.11
C THR A 30 44.60 -5.92 17.75
N ILE A 31 44.49 -7.16 18.22
CA ILE A 31 43.31 -8.00 18.00
C ILE A 31 42.06 -7.35 18.61
N PHE A 32 42.18 -6.75 19.80
CA PHE A 32 41.07 -6.05 20.44
C PHE A 32 40.59 -4.83 19.64
N LYS A 33 41.50 -4.02 19.08
CA LYS A 33 41.14 -2.88 18.21
C LYS A 33 40.42 -3.34 16.94
N ILE A 34 40.91 -4.41 16.31
CA ILE A 34 40.27 -5.01 15.12
C ILE A 34 38.88 -5.53 15.47
N ALA A 35 38.74 -6.21 16.62
CA ALA A 35 37.46 -6.74 17.08
C ALA A 35 36.43 -5.63 17.30
N ILE A 36 36.82 -4.52 17.94
CA ILE A 36 35.97 -3.34 18.09
C ILE A 36 35.58 -2.77 16.72
N GLY A 37 36.53 -2.63 15.80
CA GLY A 37 36.25 -2.13 14.44
C GLY A 37 35.22 -2.97 13.70
N LEU A 38 35.33 -4.30 13.77
CA LEU A 38 34.37 -5.24 13.16
C LEU A 38 32.99 -5.19 13.81
N LEU A 39 32.92 -4.99 15.13
CA LEU A 39 31.65 -4.82 15.85
C LEU A 39 30.99 -3.48 15.54
N LEU A 40 31.76 -2.38 15.48
CA LEU A 40 31.27 -1.07 15.07
C LEU A 40 30.75 -1.10 13.62
N GLY A 41 31.50 -1.73 12.71
CA GLY A 41 31.05 -1.95 11.33
C GLY A 41 29.74 -2.72 11.26
N GLY A 42 29.62 -3.82 12.03
CA GLY A 42 28.38 -4.59 12.13
C GLY A 42 27.21 -3.80 12.74
N LEU A 43 27.48 -2.93 13.73
CA LEU A 43 26.49 -2.05 14.34
C LEU A 43 25.99 -0.99 13.34
N ILE A 44 26.88 -0.39 12.55
CA ILE A 44 26.52 0.55 11.49
C ILE A 44 25.64 -0.17 10.44
N ASP A 45 26.05 -1.36 9.99
CA ASP A 45 25.26 -2.19 9.06
C ASP A 45 23.88 -2.55 9.63
N PHE A 46 23.81 -2.80 10.94
CA PHE A 46 22.55 -3.01 11.64
C PHE A 46 21.68 -1.76 11.64
N ILE A 47 22.22 -0.60 12.01
CA ILE A 47 21.51 0.69 12.00
C ILE A 47 21.00 1.02 10.58
N VAL A 48 21.84 0.85 9.56
CA VAL A 48 21.45 1.03 8.15
C VAL A 48 20.33 0.08 7.78
N TYR A 49 20.44 -1.20 8.13
CA TYR A 49 19.36 -2.17 7.90
C TYR A 49 18.05 -1.77 8.60
N LEU A 50 18.12 -1.30 9.85
CA LEU A 50 16.96 -0.81 10.60
C LEU A 50 16.32 0.39 9.87
N TRP A 51 17.13 1.31 9.37
CA TRP A 51 16.70 2.50 8.64
C TRP A 51 16.08 2.17 7.28
N GLU A 52 16.75 1.35 6.46
CA GLU A 52 16.26 0.91 5.16
C GLU A 52 14.93 0.16 5.29
N ASN A 53 14.83 -0.68 6.31
CA ASN A 53 13.66 -1.52 6.51
C ASN A 53 12.57 -0.82 7.35
N ARG A 54 12.73 0.47 7.74
CA ARG A 54 11.83 1.24 8.63
C ARG A 54 10.34 1.12 8.26
N ARG A 55 10.02 1.06 6.97
CA ARG A 55 8.63 0.89 6.49
C ARG A 55 8.02 -0.46 6.88
N ARG A 56 8.84 -1.51 7.02
CA ARG A 56 8.43 -2.85 7.46
C ARG A 56 8.30 -2.99 8.98
N TRP A 57 8.78 -2.03 9.77
CA TRP A 57 8.67 -2.10 11.24
C TRP A 57 7.24 -2.07 11.73
N ASN A 58 6.34 -1.37 11.02
CA ASN A 58 4.92 -1.39 11.33
C ASN A 58 4.31 -2.79 11.18
N LEU A 59 4.86 -3.62 10.27
CA LEU A 59 4.47 -5.01 10.08
C LEU A 59 5.11 -5.94 11.12
N ILE A 60 6.34 -5.65 11.55
CA ILE A 60 6.99 -6.39 12.65
C ILE A 60 6.27 -6.13 13.98
N LYS A 61 5.92 -4.87 14.26
CA LYS A 61 5.05 -4.50 15.38
C LYS A 61 3.74 -5.27 15.34
N ALA A 62 3.18 -5.53 14.16
CA ALA A 62 1.96 -6.34 14.02
C ALA A 62 2.12 -7.80 14.45
N LYS A 63 3.32 -8.39 14.30
CA LYS A 63 3.61 -9.76 14.76
C LYS A 63 3.74 -9.85 16.28
N ILE A 64 4.10 -8.76 16.96
CA ILE A 64 4.42 -8.74 18.39
C ILE A 64 3.28 -8.13 19.20
N LEU A 65 2.82 -6.93 18.83
CA LEU A 65 1.74 -6.20 19.50
C LEU A 65 0.37 -6.66 18.98
N LYS A 66 -0.51 -7.06 19.92
CA LYS A 66 -1.88 -7.52 19.62
C LYS A 66 -1.91 -8.66 18.57
N ALA A 67 -0.90 -9.54 18.58
CA ALA A 67 -0.69 -10.60 17.59
C ALA A 67 -1.90 -11.52 17.38
N GLY A 68 -2.67 -11.79 18.44
CA GLY A 68 -3.88 -12.61 18.42
C GLY A 68 -5.18 -11.86 18.12
N LYS A 69 -5.15 -10.52 18.01
CA LYS A 69 -6.36 -9.74 17.67
C LYS A 69 -6.63 -9.78 16.17
N PRO A 70 -7.89 -9.69 15.74
CA PRO A 70 -8.22 -9.56 14.33
C PRO A 70 -7.79 -8.19 13.79
N VAL A 71 -7.59 -8.13 12.47
CA VAL A 71 -7.31 -6.88 11.75
C VAL A 71 -8.09 -6.87 10.44
N ARG A 72 -8.70 -5.73 10.11
CA ARG A 72 -9.34 -5.52 8.82
C ARG A 72 -8.28 -5.14 7.79
N VAL A 73 -8.38 -5.70 6.60
CA VAL A 73 -7.49 -5.35 5.49
C VAL A 73 -8.34 -4.86 4.33
N THR A 74 -8.00 -3.67 3.85
CA THR A 74 -8.59 -3.07 2.66
C THR A 74 -7.48 -2.80 1.67
N VAL A 75 -7.55 -3.42 0.49
CA VAL A 75 -6.61 -3.12 -0.60
C VAL A 75 -7.37 -2.65 -1.84
N ALA A 76 -6.87 -1.62 -2.50
CA ALA A 76 -7.57 -0.95 -3.59
C ALA A 76 -6.64 -0.51 -4.72
N TYR A 77 -7.19 -0.42 -5.93
CA TYR A 77 -6.63 0.38 -7.01
C TYR A 77 -7.08 1.83 -6.85
N LEU A 78 -6.20 2.77 -7.17
CA LEU A 78 -6.52 4.18 -7.32
C LEU A 78 -5.89 4.70 -8.61
N PHE A 79 -6.69 5.40 -9.41
CA PHE A 79 -6.21 6.09 -10.59
C PHE A 79 -5.78 7.53 -10.26
N ARG A 80 -4.61 7.91 -10.76
CA ARG A 80 -4.26 9.30 -11.06
C ARG A 80 -4.69 9.57 -12.49
N ILE A 81 -5.72 10.39 -12.65
CA ILE A 81 -6.14 10.95 -13.93
C ILE A 81 -5.85 12.44 -13.86
N GLU A 82 -4.88 12.89 -14.66
CA GLU A 82 -4.45 14.28 -14.67
C GLU A 82 -4.69 14.91 -16.04
N LEU A 83 -5.25 16.12 -16.04
CA LEU A 83 -5.38 16.96 -17.22
C LEU A 83 -5.04 18.40 -16.85
N ASN A 84 -4.05 18.98 -17.53
CA ASN A 84 -3.61 20.37 -17.36
C ASN A 84 -3.30 20.75 -15.89
N GLY A 85 -2.57 19.90 -15.16
CA GLY A 85 -2.18 20.14 -13.78
C GLY A 85 -3.30 19.95 -12.75
N LYS A 86 -4.49 19.52 -13.17
CA LYS A 86 -5.62 19.18 -12.30
C LYS A 86 -5.91 17.68 -12.32
N TYR A 87 -6.38 17.19 -11.19
CA TYR A 87 -6.73 15.79 -10.97
C TYR A 87 -8.24 15.61 -11.08
N VAL A 88 -8.66 14.57 -11.78
CA VAL A 88 -10.07 14.19 -11.92
C VAL A 88 -10.44 13.32 -10.72
N LEU A 89 -11.42 13.76 -9.94
CA LEU A 89 -12.02 13.00 -8.85
C LEU A 89 -13.48 12.74 -9.16
N ILE A 90 -13.96 11.58 -8.69
CA ILE A 90 -15.35 11.17 -8.78
C ILE A 90 -16.03 11.28 -7.41
N LYS A 91 -17.29 11.67 -7.43
CA LYS A 91 -18.13 11.73 -6.24
C LYS A 91 -18.34 10.32 -5.72
N ARG A 92 -18.21 10.16 -4.41
CA ARG A 92 -18.40 8.86 -3.79
C ARG A 92 -19.85 8.39 -3.90
N HIS A 93 -20.05 7.19 -4.43
CA HIS A 93 -21.38 6.58 -4.63
C HIS A 93 -22.17 6.33 -3.34
N LYS A 94 -21.47 6.07 -2.23
CA LYS A 94 -22.12 5.74 -0.96
C LYS A 94 -22.50 6.99 -0.16
N LYS A 95 -23.75 7.01 0.31
CA LYS A 95 -24.37 8.16 1.01
C LYS A 95 -23.86 8.40 2.45
N ASP A 96 -23.13 7.47 3.05
CA ASP A 96 -22.59 7.56 4.42
C ASP A 96 -21.51 8.65 4.57
N ARG A 97 -20.85 9.04 3.48
CA ARG A 97 -19.88 10.13 3.48
C ARG A 97 -19.84 10.80 2.11
N ILE A 98 -20.36 12.02 2.07
CA ILE A 98 -20.36 12.85 0.86
C ILE A 98 -18.95 13.43 0.67
N GLY A 99 -18.43 13.32 -0.54
CA GLY A 99 -17.16 13.88 -0.95
C GLY A 99 -16.61 13.23 -2.21
N TYR A 100 -15.53 13.81 -2.72
CA TYR A 100 -14.87 13.37 -3.95
C TYR A 100 -13.60 12.56 -3.64
N GLN A 101 -13.37 11.52 -4.44
CA GLN A 101 -12.28 10.56 -4.30
C GLN A 101 -11.64 10.23 -5.65
N PRO A 102 -10.43 9.65 -5.66
CA PRO A 102 -9.87 9.11 -6.89
C PRO A 102 -10.77 7.99 -7.43
N VAL A 103 -10.79 7.85 -8.75
CA VAL A 103 -11.40 6.69 -9.43
C VAL A 103 -10.67 5.43 -8.99
N GLY A 104 -11.40 4.38 -8.63
CA GLY A 104 -10.84 3.13 -8.16
C GLY A 104 -11.73 2.40 -7.16
N GLY A 105 -11.26 1.23 -6.73
CA GLY A 105 -12.01 0.36 -5.83
C GLY A 105 -11.20 -0.85 -5.40
N ALA A 106 -11.86 -1.80 -4.75
CA ALA A 106 -11.17 -2.90 -4.08
C ALA A 106 -10.65 -3.93 -5.08
N ILE A 107 -9.43 -4.40 -4.86
CA ILE A 107 -8.83 -5.45 -5.69
C ILE A 107 -9.52 -6.78 -5.37
N LYS A 108 -9.83 -7.56 -6.40
CA LYS A 108 -10.42 -8.90 -6.22
C LYS A 108 -9.38 -10.02 -6.13
N TYR A 109 -9.72 -11.12 -5.46
CA TYR A 109 -8.92 -12.35 -5.42
C TYR A 109 -9.64 -13.52 -6.08
N PHE A 110 -8.91 -14.53 -6.55
CA PHE A 110 -9.53 -15.72 -7.12
C PHE A 110 -9.79 -16.76 -6.03
N LYS A 111 -11.07 -17.07 -5.78
CA LYS A 111 -11.48 -17.75 -4.55
C LYS A 111 -10.92 -19.16 -4.41
N GLU A 112 -11.05 -19.98 -5.46
CA GLU A 112 -10.71 -21.39 -5.39
C GLU A 112 -9.20 -21.60 -5.26
N GLU A 113 -8.41 -20.83 -6.00
CA GLU A 113 -6.95 -20.91 -6.02
C GLU A 113 -6.29 -20.39 -4.74
N ASN A 114 -7.05 -19.68 -3.90
CA ASN A 114 -6.55 -19.14 -2.64
C ASN A 114 -7.10 -19.83 -1.38
N ARG A 115 -7.97 -20.85 -1.51
CA ARG A 115 -8.62 -21.49 -0.36
C ARG A 115 -7.61 -21.92 0.72
N GLU A 116 -6.61 -22.72 0.35
CA GLU A 116 -5.63 -23.27 1.28
C GLU A 116 -4.81 -22.19 2.01
N ILE A 117 -4.34 -21.18 1.26
CA ILE A 117 -3.54 -20.10 1.84
C ILE A 117 -4.40 -19.18 2.71
N PHE A 118 -5.65 -18.92 2.32
CA PHE A 118 -6.56 -18.09 3.10
C PHE A 118 -6.99 -18.78 4.39
N ASP A 119 -7.26 -20.09 4.35
CA ASP A 119 -7.54 -20.89 5.55
C ASP A 119 -6.34 -20.88 6.52
N LYS A 120 -5.14 -21.11 6.00
CA LYS A 120 -3.89 -21.05 6.78
C LYS A 120 -3.66 -19.68 7.42
N LEU A 121 -3.95 -18.60 6.68
CA LEU A 121 -3.81 -17.22 7.16
C LEU A 121 -4.98 -16.78 8.05
N GLY A 122 -6.08 -17.54 8.09
CA GLY A 122 -7.31 -17.17 8.77
C GLY A 122 -7.94 -15.91 8.16
N VAL A 123 -7.99 -15.85 6.83
CA VAL A 123 -8.66 -14.81 6.05
C VAL A 123 -10.14 -15.13 5.96
N GLU A 124 -10.98 -14.17 6.30
CA GLU A 124 -12.42 -14.24 6.16
C GLU A 124 -12.94 -13.00 5.44
N PRO A 125 -14.09 -13.07 4.77
CA PRO A 125 -14.82 -11.87 4.36
C PRO A 125 -15.02 -10.91 5.54
N CYS A 126 -15.02 -9.61 5.26
CA CYS A 126 -15.33 -8.61 6.27
C CYS A 126 -16.85 -8.45 6.38
N ASP A 127 -17.42 -8.83 7.52
CA ASP A 127 -18.88 -8.83 7.78
C ASP A 127 -19.55 -7.44 7.68
N TYR A 128 -18.76 -6.37 7.58
CA TYR A 128 -19.26 -4.99 7.54
C TYR A 128 -19.55 -4.44 6.13
N VAL A 129 -19.29 -5.23 5.09
CA VAL A 129 -19.68 -4.90 3.71
C VAL A 129 -20.55 -6.05 3.21
N PRO A 130 -21.81 -5.79 2.82
CA PRO A 130 -22.65 -6.82 2.21
C PRO A 130 -21.90 -7.48 1.06
N ARG A 131 -22.03 -8.80 0.92
CA ARG A 131 -21.50 -9.55 -0.22
C ARG A 131 -22.62 -9.68 -1.24
N ASP A 132 -22.53 -8.84 -2.25
CA ASP A 132 -23.38 -8.85 -3.44
C ASP A 132 -22.55 -9.19 -4.68
N GLN A 133 -23.18 -9.16 -5.86
CA GLN A 133 -22.51 -9.47 -7.12
C GLN A 133 -21.30 -8.54 -7.40
N ASP A 134 -21.36 -7.29 -6.95
CA ASP A 134 -20.32 -6.29 -7.21
C ASP A 134 -19.16 -6.38 -6.21
N THR A 135 -19.42 -6.83 -4.98
CA THR A 135 -18.44 -6.89 -3.88
C THR A 135 -17.93 -8.29 -3.56
N ASP A 136 -18.43 -9.31 -4.27
CA ASP A 136 -17.89 -10.65 -4.13
C ASP A 136 -16.40 -10.65 -4.50
N GLN A 137 -15.64 -11.44 -3.75
CA GLN A 137 -14.19 -11.59 -3.85
C GLN A 137 -13.35 -10.30 -3.66
N ASP A 138 -13.94 -9.21 -3.17
CA ASP A 138 -13.16 -8.04 -2.79
C ASP A 138 -12.17 -8.38 -1.67
N LEU A 139 -10.94 -7.88 -1.78
CA LEU A 139 -9.95 -7.88 -0.71
C LEU A 139 -10.23 -6.78 0.33
N ARG A 140 -11.50 -6.76 0.78
CA ARG A 140 -12.00 -6.10 1.99
C ARG A 140 -12.27 -7.22 3.00
N ILE A 141 -11.21 -7.69 3.64
CA ILE A 141 -11.22 -8.93 4.42
C ILE A 141 -10.92 -8.67 5.90
N ARG A 142 -11.15 -9.69 6.73
CA ARG A 142 -10.67 -9.79 8.11
C ARG A 142 -9.60 -10.88 8.17
N ILE A 143 -8.46 -10.59 8.79
CA ILE A 143 -7.49 -11.61 9.18
C ILE A 143 -7.69 -11.87 10.68
N LYS A 144 -8.02 -13.11 11.05
CA LYS A 144 -8.31 -13.51 12.45
C LYS A 144 -7.21 -13.17 13.42
N LYS A 145 -5.96 -13.32 13.00
CA LYS A 145 -4.77 -13.11 13.83
C LYS A 145 -3.82 -12.15 13.12
N ARG A 146 -3.66 -10.95 13.67
CA ARG A 146 -2.79 -9.88 13.15
C ARG A 146 -1.37 -10.33 12.82
N LYS A 147 -0.83 -11.33 13.53
CA LYS A 147 0.50 -11.91 13.24
C LYS A 147 0.64 -12.48 11.82
N ASN A 148 -0.47 -12.85 11.17
CA ASN A 148 -0.51 -13.39 9.81
C ASN A 148 -0.51 -12.30 8.73
N LEU A 149 -0.71 -11.02 9.10
CA LEU A 149 -0.75 -9.92 8.14
C LEU A 149 0.51 -9.82 7.25
N PRO A 150 1.74 -9.98 7.77
CA PRO A 150 2.92 -9.89 6.90
C PRO A 150 2.98 -11.01 5.86
N ASP A 151 2.47 -12.19 6.17
CA ASP A 151 2.43 -13.32 5.24
C ASP A 151 1.32 -13.11 4.20
N PHE A 152 0.19 -12.52 4.60
CA PHE A 152 -0.82 -12.02 3.66
C PHE A 152 -0.25 -10.95 2.71
N ILE A 153 0.51 -9.97 3.21
CA ILE A 153 1.13 -8.93 2.37
C ILE A 153 2.13 -9.56 1.39
N LYS A 154 2.90 -10.55 1.85
CA LYS A 154 3.81 -11.30 0.96
C LYS A 154 3.05 -12.01 -0.16
N TRP A 155 1.91 -12.64 0.15
CA TRP A 155 1.04 -13.23 -0.87
C TRP A 155 0.49 -12.15 -1.82
N PHE A 156 -0.05 -11.06 -1.29
CA PHE A 156 -0.62 -9.97 -2.10
C PHE A 156 0.42 -9.36 -3.06
N GLU A 157 1.63 -9.11 -2.57
CA GLU A 157 2.73 -8.55 -3.38
C GLU A 157 3.30 -9.56 -4.39
N SER A 158 3.04 -10.86 -4.23
CA SER A 158 3.41 -11.87 -5.23
C SER A 158 2.58 -11.80 -6.51
N ARG A 159 1.45 -11.07 -6.49
CA ARG A 159 0.48 -10.95 -7.60
C ARG A 159 -0.15 -12.26 -8.06
N LYS A 160 0.08 -13.38 -7.36
CA LYS A 160 -0.53 -14.67 -7.69
C LYS A 160 -2.00 -14.70 -7.30
N ASN A 161 -2.81 -15.25 -8.20
CA ASN A 161 -4.22 -15.58 -7.97
C ASN A 161 -5.06 -14.39 -7.46
N ARG A 162 -4.77 -13.19 -7.97
CA ARG A 162 -5.58 -12.00 -7.72
C ARG A 162 -5.70 -11.18 -8.99
N GLU A 163 -6.65 -10.27 -8.98
CA GLU A 163 -6.71 -9.21 -9.99
C GLU A 163 -5.40 -8.43 -9.99
N ILE A 164 -4.85 -8.19 -11.19
CA ILE A 164 -3.59 -7.47 -11.43
C ILE A 164 -3.76 -6.28 -12.38
N ASP A 165 -4.95 -6.14 -12.96
CA ASP A 165 -5.31 -5.11 -13.92
C ASP A 165 -6.37 -4.19 -13.28
N PRO A 166 -6.12 -2.87 -13.19
CA PRO A 166 -7.09 -1.91 -12.68
C PRO A 166 -8.22 -1.56 -13.67
N TRP A 167 -8.24 -2.15 -14.87
CA TRP A 167 -9.25 -1.90 -15.92
C TRP A 167 -10.70 -2.02 -15.43
N ARG A 168 -11.02 -3.05 -14.64
CA ARG A 168 -12.39 -3.25 -14.13
C ARG A 168 -12.91 -2.02 -13.40
N GLU A 169 -12.10 -1.44 -12.51
CA GLU A 169 -12.47 -0.25 -11.73
C GLU A 169 -12.63 0.98 -12.62
N PHE A 170 -11.76 1.15 -13.61
CA PHE A 170 -11.91 2.24 -14.60
C PHE A 170 -13.22 2.10 -15.38
N TYR A 171 -13.52 0.89 -15.84
CA TYR A 171 -14.73 0.59 -16.59
C TYR A 171 -15.98 0.81 -15.74
N GLU A 172 -16.03 0.26 -14.52
CA GLU A 172 -17.19 0.34 -13.62
C GLU A 172 -17.49 1.78 -13.19
N GLU A 173 -16.47 2.59 -12.92
CA GLU A 173 -16.63 3.95 -12.40
C GLU A 173 -16.84 5.00 -13.51
N LEU A 174 -16.27 4.80 -14.71
CA LEU A 174 -16.29 5.84 -15.76
C LEU A 174 -17.01 5.43 -17.04
N ILE A 175 -16.88 4.19 -17.51
CA ILE A 175 -17.45 3.77 -18.80
C ILE A 175 -18.87 3.24 -18.63
N LYS A 176 -19.09 2.29 -17.71
CA LYS A 176 -20.39 1.67 -17.44
C LYS A 176 -21.49 2.70 -17.12
N PRO A 177 -21.23 3.78 -16.36
CA PRO A 177 -22.25 4.82 -16.10
C PRO A 177 -22.44 5.81 -17.25
N GLY A 178 -21.65 5.70 -18.34
CA GLY A 178 -21.72 6.59 -19.49
C GLY A 178 -20.99 7.93 -19.33
N LEU A 179 -20.12 8.08 -18.32
CA LEU A 179 -19.32 9.30 -18.16
C LEU A 179 -18.25 9.41 -19.26
N LEU A 180 -17.68 8.28 -19.67
CA LEU A 180 -16.73 8.19 -20.78
C LEU A 180 -17.26 7.31 -21.90
N PRO A 181 -17.03 7.70 -23.17
CA PRO A 181 -17.50 6.95 -24.32
C PRO A 181 -16.64 5.68 -24.52
N ALA A 182 -17.29 4.51 -24.52
CA ALA A 182 -16.60 3.21 -24.53
C ALA A 182 -15.66 3.03 -25.75
N ASN A 183 -16.03 3.56 -26.92
CA ASN A 183 -15.23 3.47 -28.13
C ASN A 183 -13.85 4.14 -27.99
N GLU A 184 -13.77 5.29 -27.31
CA GLU A 184 -12.50 6.02 -27.09
C GLU A 184 -11.61 5.35 -26.02
N PHE A 185 -12.20 4.54 -25.15
CA PHE A 185 -11.52 3.90 -24.03
C PHE A 185 -11.49 2.38 -24.14
N THR A 186 -11.76 1.80 -25.31
CA THR A 186 -11.70 0.34 -25.56
C THR A 186 -10.41 -0.28 -25.02
N HIS A 187 -9.30 0.44 -25.17
CA HIS A 187 -8.04 0.16 -24.51
C HIS A 187 -7.52 1.42 -23.82
N ILE A 188 -7.02 1.24 -22.61
CA ILE A 188 -6.32 2.30 -21.87
C ILE A 188 -4.87 1.93 -21.68
N LYS A 189 -4.00 2.94 -21.75
CA LYS A 189 -2.64 2.80 -21.25
C LYS A 189 -2.54 3.43 -19.88
N TYR A 190 -1.84 2.76 -18.99
CA TYR A 190 -1.58 3.26 -17.66
C TYR A 190 -0.21 2.79 -17.19
N VAL A 191 0.35 3.47 -16.19
CA VAL A 191 1.60 3.07 -15.57
C VAL A 191 1.43 2.94 -14.06
N TYR A 192 2.03 1.91 -13.47
CA TYR A 192 2.13 1.79 -12.03
C TYR A 192 3.12 2.85 -11.51
N ILE A 193 2.65 3.80 -10.70
CA ILE A 193 3.50 4.89 -10.17
C ILE A 193 3.87 4.68 -8.70
N GLY A 194 3.23 3.72 -8.03
CA GLY A 194 3.65 3.29 -6.71
C GLY A 194 2.52 2.76 -5.85
N LYS A 195 2.83 2.61 -4.57
CA LYS A 195 1.88 2.21 -3.53
C LYS A 195 1.88 3.16 -2.36
N HIS A 196 0.75 3.18 -1.68
CA HIS A 196 0.57 3.82 -0.38
C HIS A 196 0.06 2.78 0.62
N THR A 197 0.73 2.69 1.77
CA THR A 197 0.31 1.82 2.87
C THR A 197 0.05 2.67 4.10
N GLU A 198 -1.15 2.58 4.66
CA GLU A 198 -1.39 3.04 6.02
C GLU A 198 -1.06 1.88 6.95
N GLY A 199 -0.37 2.17 8.05
CA GLY A 199 -0.12 1.19 9.09
C GLY A 199 -1.42 0.66 9.69
N ILE A 200 -1.31 -0.17 10.72
CA ILE A 200 -2.49 -0.71 11.38
C ILE A 200 -3.01 0.34 12.37
N LEU A 201 -4.09 1.00 12.00
CA LEU A 201 -4.69 2.12 12.72
C LEU A 201 -6.13 1.76 13.14
N PRO A 202 -6.66 2.31 14.24
CA PRO A 202 -8.08 2.16 14.54
C PRO A 202 -8.93 2.63 13.36
N SER A 203 -9.91 1.83 12.94
CA SER A 203 -10.79 2.24 11.85
C SER A 203 -11.78 3.30 12.35
N PRO A 204 -12.02 4.39 11.61
CA PRO A 204 -13.03 5.37 11.97
C PRO A 204 -14.46 4.85 11.76
N ALA A 205 -14.63 3.78 10.98
CA ALA A 205 -15.93 3.25 10.59
C ALA A 205 -16.26 1.90 11.26
N PHE A 206 -15.26 1.17 11.76
CA PHE A 206 -15.43 -0.19 12.27
C PHE A 206 -14.78 -0.33 13.64
N PRO A 207 -15.33 -1.14 14.56
CA PRO A 207 -14.80 -1.33 15.91
C PRO A 207 -13.56 -2.24 15.93
N MET A 208 -12.61 -2.03 15.02
CA MET A 208 -11.39 -2.81 14.91
C MET A 208 -10.26 -2.04 14.24
N ASP A 209 -9.03 -2.51 14.44
CA ASP A 209 -7.86 -1.99 13.74
C ASP A 209 -7.92 -2.37 12.24
N GLU A 210 -7.48 -1.46 11.37
CA GLU A 210 -7.48 -1.59 9.91
C GLU A 210 -6.09 -1.33 9.33
N PHE A 211 -5.69 -2.16 8.36
CA PHE A 211 -4.56 -1.95 7.47
C PHE A 211 -5.07 -1.59 6.08
N ARG A 212 -4.53 -0.51 5.48
CA ARG A 212 -4.91 -0.08 4.13
C ARG A 212 -3.74 -0.11 3.18
N TYR A 213 -3.96 -0.65 1.99
CA TYR A 213 -3.01 -0.67 0.90
C TYR A 213 -3.66 -0.09 -0.36
N ALA A 214 -2.99 0.82 -1.04
CA ALA A 214 -3.43 1.31 -2.34
C ALA A 214 -2.32 1.13 -3.36
N GLU A 215 -2.61 0.48 -4.48
CA GLU A 215 -1.80 0.54 -5.69
C GLU A 215 -2.27 1.70 -6.55
N ILE A 216 -1.35 2.56 -6.98
CA ILE A 216 -1.66 3.81 -7.68
C ILE A 216 -1.19 3.69 -9.12
N TYR A 217 -2.11 3.91 -10.05
CA TYR A 217 -1.90 3.84 -11.48
C TYR A 217 -2.18 5.19 -12.13
N GLU A 218 -1.28 5.66 -12.98
CA GLU A 218 -1.48 6.90 -13.74
C GLU A 218 -2.00 6.58 -15.13
N LEU A 219 -3.16 7.13 -15.48
CA LEU A 219 -3.74 6.99 -16.81
C LEU A 219 -2.94 7.79 -17.84
N ARG A 220 -2.60 7.15 -18.96
CA ARG A 220 -1.94 7.77 -20.11
C ARG A 220 -2.96 8.02 -21.20
N LEU A 221 -3.28 9.29 -21.42
CA LEU A 221 -4.17 9.74 -22.49
C LEU A 221 -3.37 9.82 -23.80
N GLU A 222 -3.56 8.84 -24.68
CA GLU A 222 -2.77 8.70 -25.91
C GLU A 222 -3.40 9.43 -27.10
N THR A 223 -4.73 9.49 -27.14
CA THR A 223 -5.46 10.10 -28.26
C THR A 223 -6.07 11.43 -27.87
N ASP A 224 -6.27 12.29 -28.87
CA ASP A 224 -7.03 13.54 -28.67
C ASP A 224 -8.48 13.27 -28.30
N GLY A 225 -9.05 12.15 -28.76
CA GLY A 225 -10.39 11.69 -28.37
C GLY A 225 -10.48 11.43 -26.86
N GLN A 226 -9.53 10.69 -26.30
CA GLN A 226 -9.42 10.47 -24.85
C GLN A 226 -9.24 11.77 -24.08
N ARG A 227 -8.35 12.67 -24.56
CA ARG A 227 -8.13 13.98 -23.92
C ARG A 227 -9.39 14.83 -23.90
N ARG A 228 -10.11 14.91 -25.03
CA ARG A 228 -11.39 15.62 -25.13
C ARG A 228 -12.46 14.99 -24.24
N ALA A 229 -12.56 13.67 -24.23
CA ALA A 229 -13.55 12.96 -23.41
C ALA A 229 -13.31 13.21 -21.91
N ILE A 230 -12.06 13.15 -21.44
CA ILE A 230 -11.73 13.54 -20.05
C ILE A 230 -12.05 15.02 -19.83
N ALA A 231 -11.65 15.92 -20.72
CA ALA A 231 -11.93 17.35 -20.57
C ALA A 231 -13.44 17.64 -20.44
N ASN A 232 -14.27 16.91 -21.17
CA ASN A 232 -15.73 17.06 -21.14
C ASN A 232 -16.36 16.64 -19.82
N LEU A 233 -15.67 15.86 -18.99
CA LEU A 233 -16.15 15.48 -17.65
C LEU A 233 -16.31 16.69 -16.72
N ILE A 234 -15.74 17.85 -17.04
CA ILE A 234 -15.95 19.09 -16.25
C ILE A 234 -17.44 19.48 -16.18
N ASN A 235 -18.25 19.03 -17.14
CA ASN A 235 -19.69 19.29 -17.20
C ASN A 235 -20.51 18.27 -16.40
N CYS A 236 -19.88 17.24 -15.82
CA CYS A 236 -20.56 16.21 -15.04
C CYS A 236 -20.62 16.61 -13.56
N GLU A 237 -21.81 16.60 -12.96
CA GLU A 237 -22.01 16.97 -11.55
C GLU A 237 -21.28 16.06 -10.56
N ASP A 238 -21.02 14.81 -10.95
CA ASP A 238 -20.33 13.82 -10.12
C ASP A 238 -18.81 13.85 -10.29
N ILE A 239 -18.26 14.77 -11.09
CA ILE A 239 -16.83 14.91 -11.33
C ILE A 239 -16.34 16.30 -10.90
N VAL A 240 -15.14 16.34 -10.33
CA VAL A 240 -14.44 17.60 -10.05
C VAL A 240 -12.99 17.54 -10.53
N PHE A 241 -12.52 18.68 -11.03
CA PHE A 241 -11.13 18.91 -11.40
C PHE A 241 -10.46 19.74 -10.33
N VAL A 242 -9.51 19.14 -9.61
CA VAL A 242 -8.91 19.76 -8.43
C VAL A 242 -7.42 19.93 -8.57
N SER A 243 -6.90 21.03 -8.05
CA SER A 243 -5.46 21.27 -7.94
C SER A 243 -4.83 20.40 -6.84
N PRO A 244 -3.49 20.21 -6.85
CA PRO A 244 -2.78 19.62 -5.73
C PRO A 244 -3.07 20.28 -4.38
N ASP A 245 -3.23 21.60 -4.36
CA ASP A 245 -3.43 22.37 -3.13
C ASP A 245 -4.83 22.17 -2.56
N GLU A 246 -5.86 22.08 -3.42
CA GLU A 246 -7.21 21.70 -3.00
C GLU A 246 -7.22 20.28 -2.39
N ILE A 247 -6.50 19.32 -2.98
CA ILE A 247 -6.37 17.97 -2.40
C ILE A 247 -5.72 18.02 -1.02
N ARG A 248 -4.64 18.80 -0.83
CA ARG A 248 -3.97 18.94 0.46
C ARG A 248 -4.86 19.63 1.50
N LYS A 249 -5.64 20.62 1.08
CA LYS A 249 -6.61 21.33 1.91
C LYS A 249 -7.81 20.44 2.30
N GLY A 250 -8.15 19.46 1.48
CA GLY A 250 -9.31 18.59 1.68
C GLY A 250 -10.63 19.19 1.20
N SER A 251 -10.60 20.27 0.44
CA SER A 251 -11.78 20.86 -0.17
C SER A 251 -11.45 21.63 -1.45
N THR A 252 -12.40 21.70 -2.37
CA THR A 252 -12.32 22.59 -3.54
C THR A 252 -12.47 24.06 -3.12
N ASN A 253 -12.12 24.98 -4.01
CA ASN A 253 -12.38 26.41 -3.83
C ASN A 253 -13.88 26.73 -3.79
N SER A 254 -14.72 25.89 -4.40
CA SER A 254 -16.19 25.97 -4.35
C SER A 254 -16.80 25.33 -3.10
N GLY A 255 -15.97 24.82 -2.17
CA GLY A 255 -16.43 24.28 -0.88
C GLY A 255 -16.83 22.79 -0.90
N GLN A 256 -16.60 22.07 -2.00
CA GLN A 256 -16.87 20.64 -2.07
C GLN A 256 -15.81 19.84 -1.30
N ILE A 257 -16.23 18.82 -0.56
CA ILE A 257 -15.35 18.01 0.28
C ILE A 257 -14.51 17.05 -0.58
N ILE A 258 -13.20 17.04 -0.36
CA ILE A 258 -12.28 16.05 -0.93
C ILE A 258 -11.91 15.05 0.17
N LEU A 259 -12.07 13.75 -0.11
CA LEU A 259 -11.87 12.74 0.90
C LEU A 259 -10.39 12.63 1.32
N PRO A 260 -10.08 12.40 2.61
CA PRO A 260 -8.70 12.45 3.11
C PRO A 260 -7.75 11.44 2.46
N HIS A 261 -8.23 10.37 1.82
CA HIS A 261 -7.36 9.41 1.18
C HIS A 261 -6.88 9.86 -0.21
N THR A 262 -7.40 10.97 -0.73
CA THR A 262 -7.07 11.49 -2.07
C THR A 262 -5.61 11.94 -2.17
N PHE A 263 -4.95 12.36 -1.08
CA PHE A 263 -3.52 12.75 -1.15
C PHE A 263 -2.63 11.63 -1.70
N LYS A 264 -3.06 10.36 -1.65
CA LYS A 264 -2.34 9.20 -2.15
C LYS A 264 -2.01 9.32 -3.65
N ILE A 265 -2.83 10.01 -4.43
CA ILE A 265 -2.60 10.16 -5.87
C ILE A 265 -1.69 11.35 -6.20
N LEU A 266 -1.22 12.15 -5.24
CA LEU A 266 -0.28 13.24 -5.50
C LEU A 266 1.14 12.71 -5.80
N PRO A 267 1.95 13.42 -6.60
CA PRO A 267 3.37 13.09 -6.78
C PRO A 267 4.10 13.12 -5.43
N LYS A 268 5.08 12.23 -5.29
CA LYS A 268 5.91 12.11 -4.09
C LYS A 268 7.07 13.08 -4.12
#